data_AF-A0A936GM96-F1
#
_entry.id   AF-A0A936GM96-F1
#
_cell.length_a   1.000
_cell.length_b   1.000
_cell.length_c   1.000
_cell.angle_alpha   90.00
_cell.angle_beta   90.00
_cell.angle_gamma   90.00
#
_symmetry.space_group_name_H-M   'P 1'
#
loop_
_entity.id
_entity.type
_entity.pdbx_description
1 polymer ?
#
loop_
_entity_poly.entity_id
_entity_poly.type
_entity_poly.pdbx_seq_one_letter_code
_entity_poly.pdbx_strand_id
1 'polypeptide(L)'
;MIVAYRIYFGLDADSKVKTIEGEGYLLARGGAHELDWFLHIPLPQNVTGMGELKVYDAHSSITKAGYPEVIGISNGINVKVLSNIKVMFFDPNFSQVNTLWNSNFVPGQRFKFNIALDNSIPISSIGSAPFDPYLFDQTSGYEIHLPGKTALLTHSLTVVRKKTSFKDSNNFPFAMILPNDWVWPNEYVNMTKAYPQFIDYINSGNQTHQDWYKFGVSTGITKNGGKWRW
;
A
#
# COMPACT_ATOMS: atom_id res chain seq x y z
N MET A 1 0.10 -5.52 -6.83
CA MET A 1 -1.02 -5.12 -5.94
C MET A 1 -1.15 -3.61 -6.03
N ILE A 2 -2.36 -3.07 -6.14
CA ILE A 2 -2.61 -1.63 -6.13
C ILE A 2 -3.58 -1.31 -4.99
N VAL A 3 -3.13 -0.48 -4.06
CA VAL A 3 -3.92 0.04 -2.94
C VAL A 3 -3.85 1.56 -2.99
N ALA A 4 -4.99 2.22 -3.01
CA ALA A 4 -5.05 3.64 -2.76
C ALA A 4 -5.25 3.88 -1.26
N TYR A 5 -4.48 4.79 -0.67
CA TYR A 5 -4.62 5.13 0.73
C TYR A 5 -4.35 6.62 1.00
N ARG A 6 -4.91 7.12 2.10
CA ARG A 6 -4.69 8.46 2.64
C ARG A 6 -4.48 8.35 4.14
N ILE A 7 -3.68 9.28 4.67
CA ILE A 7 -3.38 9.40 6.10
C ILE A 7 -3.71 10.82 6.53
N TYR A 8 -4.37 10.94 7.67
CA TYR A 8 -4.75 12.21 8.28
C TYR A 8 -4.22 12.26 9.71
N PHE A 9 -3.81 13.45 10.14
CA PHE A 9 -3.42 13.73 11.52
C PHE A 9 -4.45 14.66 12.15
N GLY A 10 -5.11 14.17 13.20
CA GLY A 10 -5.95 15.02 14.05
C GLY A 10 -5.08 15.69 15.10
N LEU A 11 -5.18 17.01 15.17
CA LEU A 11 -4.40 17.84 16.08
C LEU A 11 -5.21 18.19 17.34
N ASP A 12 -4.53 18.32 18.47
CA ASP A 12 -5.09 18.92 19.68
C ASP A 12 -5.02 20.46 19.64
N ALA A 13 -5.41 21.11 20.75
CA ALA A 13 -5.40 22.56 20.90
C ALA A 13 -3.99 23.18 20.79
N ASP A 14 -2.94 22.40 21.05
CA ASP A 14 -1.54 22.83 20.96
C ASP A 14 -0.92 22.53 19.58
N SER A 15 -1.73 22.15 18.58
CA SER A 15 -1.27 21.72 17.25
C SER A 15 -0.36 20.48 17.29
N LYS A 16 -0.48 19.64 18.31
CA LYS A 16 0.20 18.34 18.40
C LYS A 16 -0.73 17.24 17.90
N VAL A 17 -0.16 16.22 17.28
CA VAL A 17 -0.91 15.08 16.76
C VAL A 17 -1.46 14.27 17.93
N LYS A 18 -2.79 14.14 18.00
CA LYS A 18 -3.52 13.33 18.99
C LYS A 18 -4.16 12.10 18.35
N THR A 19 -4.59 12.19 17.09
CA THR A 19 -5.10 11.04 16.34
C THR A 19 -4.36 10.84 15.03
N ILE A 20 -4.22 9.57 14.65
CA ILE A 20 -3.69 9.15 13.35
C ILE A 20 -4.77 8.31 12.69
N GLU A 21 -5.22 8.77 11.53
CA GLU A 21 -6.29 8.16 10.77
C GLU A 21 -5.78 7.72 9.41
N GLY A 22 -6.33 6.63 8.91
CA GLY A 22 -6.09 6.23 7.55
C GLY A 22 -7.29 5.57 6.93
N GLU A 23 -7.40 5.70 5.62
CA GLU A 23 -8.42 5.01 4.83
C GLU A 23 -7.84 4.61 3.49
N GLY A 24 -8.47 3.63 2.85
CA GLY A 24 -8.03 3.17 1.55
C GLY A 24 -8.93 2.16 0.90
N TYR A 25 -8.57 1.81 -0.34
CA TYR A 25 -9.29 0.92 -1.23
C TYR A 25 -8.34 -0.04 -1.91
N LEU A 26 -8.74 -1.32 -1.99
CA LEU A 26 -8.13 -2.28 -2.92
C LEU A 26 -8.58 -1.95 -4.35
N LEU A 27 -7.61 -1.75 -5.25
CA LEU A 27 -7.90 -1.34 -6.62
C LEU A 27 -7.59 -2.43 -7.64
N ALA A 28 -6.49 -3.16 -7.47
CA ALA A 28 -6.11 -4.22 -8.40
C ALA A 28 -5.16 -5.26 -7.79
N ARG A 29 -5.23 -6.50 -8.28
CA ARG A 29 -4.36 -7.61 -7.89
C ARG A 29 -3.92 -8.40 -9.14
N GLY A 30 -2.65 -8.27 -9.52
CA GLY A 30 -2.06 -9.01 -10.65
C GLY A 30 -1.38 -10.34 -10.30
N GLY A 31 -1.11 -10.59 -9.01
CA GLY A 31 -0.44 -11.81 -8.54
C GLY A 31 -1.42 -12.82 -7.93
N ALA A 32 -1.10 -14.11 -8.01
CA ALA A 32 -1.92 -15.21 -7.47
C ALA A 32 -1.53 -15.68 -6.06
N HIS A 33 -0.54 -15.01 -5.45
CA HIS A 33 -0.05 -15.31 -4.11
C HIS A 33 -1.00 -14.80 -3.02
N GLU A 34 -0.92 -15.39 -1.84
CA GLU A 34 -1.64 -14.95 -0.65
C GLU A 34 -0.88 -13.80 0.00
N LEU A 35 -1.38 -12.58 -0.23
CA LEU A 35 -0.72 -11.35 0.22
C LEU A 35 -1.49 -10.74 1.38
N ASP A 36 -0.76 -10.30 2.39
CA ASP A 36 -1.20 -9.31 3.37
C ASP A 36 -0.67 -7.93 2.96
N TRP A 37 -1.42 -6.87 3.26
CA TRP A 37 -0.96 -5.49 3.11
C TRP A 37 -0.89 -4.82 4.48
N PHE A 38 0.27 -4.27 4.78
CA PHE A 38 0.59 -3.59 6.01
C PHE A 38 0.85 -2.11 5.75
N LEU A 39 0.65 -1.30 6.78
CA LEU A 39 1.10 0.09 6.81
C LEU A 39 1.95 0.33 8.06
N HIS A 40 3.20 0.74 7.82
CA HIS A 40 4.12 1.16 8.86
C HIS A 40 4.31 2.69 8.87
N ILE A 41 4.01 3.30 10.01
CA ILE A 41 4.27 4.72 10.32
C ILE A 41 5.24 4.77 11.51
N PRO A 42 6.49 5.21 11.31
CA PRO A 42 7.45 5.36 12.39
C PRO A 42 6.98 6.42 13.39
N LEU A 43 6.96 6.06 14.66
CA LEU A 43 6.76 6.96 15.79
C LEU A 43 7.97 6.87 16.74
N PRO A 44 8.21 7.90 17.58
CA PRO A 44 9.24 7.83 18.62
C PRO A 44 9.02 6.64 19.56
N GLN A 45 10.11 6.16 20.15
CA GLN A 45 10.05 5.17 21.23
C GLN A 45 9.18 5.69 22.38
N ASN A 46 8.37 4.82 22.98
CA ASN A 46 7.42 5.11 24.07
C ASN A 46 6.11 5.80 23.67
N VAL A 47 5.86 6.07 22.38
CA VAL A 47 4.53 6.50 21.96
C VAL A 47 3.57 5.32 22.02
N THR A 48 2.55 5.46 22.85
CA THR A 48 1.48 4.49 23.05
C THR A 48 0.12 5.07 22.64
N GLY A 49 -0.84 4.19 22.48
CA GLY A 49 -2.18 4.54 22.04
C GLY A 49 -2.97 3.30 21.62
N MET A 50 -4.25 3.52 21.35
CA MET A 50 -5.16 2.49 20.90
C MET A 50 -6.08 3.02 19.81
N GLY A 51 -6.60 2.11 19.01
CA GLY A 51 -7.46 2.43 17.89
C GLY A 51 -8.28 1.24 17.44
N GLU A 52 -8.97 1.45 16.33
CA GLU A 52 -9.73 0.41 15.65
C GLU A 52 -9.40 0.40 14.16
N LEU A 53 -9.30 -0.80 13.60
CA LEU A 53 -9.33 -1.06 12.17
C LEU A 53 -10.74 -1.54 11.79
N LYS A 54 -11.30 -0.98 10.73
CA LYS A 54 -12.54 -1.43 10.09
C LYS A 54 -12.25 -1.76 8.64
N VAL A 55 -12.62 -2.95 8.21
CA VAL A 55 -12.67 -3.34 6.79
C VAL A 55 -14.13 -3.55 6.42
N TYR A 56 -14.51 -3.08 5.24
CA TYR A 56 -15.88 -3.14 4.73
C TYR A 56 -15.97 -4.14 3.58
N ASP A 57 -17.12 -4.77 3.42
CA ASP A 57 -17.39 -5.55 2.21
C ASP A 57 -17.37 -4.64 0.95
N ALA A 58 -17.08 -5.23 -0.20
CA ALA A 58 -16.93 -4.48 -1.45
C ALA A 58 -18.19 -3.67 -1.78
N HIS A 59 -18.01 -2.37 -2.07
CA HIS A 59 -19.10 -1.38 -2.28
C HIS A 59 -20.17 -1.33 -1.18
N SER A 60 -19.85 -1.77 0.03
CA SER A 60 -20.79 -1.78 1.15
C SER A 60 -20.37 -0.80 2.24
N SER A 61 -21.36 -0.29 2.98
CA SER A 61 -21.13 0.33 4.29
C SER A 61 -21.11 -0.71 5.43
N ILE A 62 -21.33 -1.98 5.11
CA ILE A 62 -21.32 -3.09 6.06
C ILE A 62 -19.88 -3.45 6.38
N THR A 63 -19.56 -3.39 7.66
CA THR A 63 -18.29 -3.87 8.20
C THR A 63 -18.20 -5.38 8.02
N LYS A 64 -17.06 -5.84 7.50
CA LYS A 64 -16.77 -7.26 7.30
C LYS A 64 -16.73 -8.00 8.64
N ALA A 65 -17.20 -9.25 8.65
CA ALA A 65 -17.11 -10.10 9.83
C ALA A 65 -15.67 -10.17 10.38
N GLY A 66 -15.53 -10.05 11.70
CA GLY A 66 -14.23 -9.93 12.39
C GLY A 66 -13.79 -8.49 12.70
N TYR A 67 -14.44 -7.48 12.10
CA TYR A 67 -14.14 -6.07 12.35
C TYR A 67 -15.27 -5.38 13.16
N PRO A 68 -14.96 -4.33 13.96
CA PRO A 68 -13.65 -3.71 14.13
C PRO A 68 -12.64 -4.59 14.89
N GLU A 69 -11.38 -4.51 14.49
CA GLU A 69 -10.25 -5.08 15.22
C GLU A 69 -9.56 -3.98 16.03
N VAL A 70 -9.14 -4.28 17.26
CA VAL A 70 -8.41 -3.32 18.10
C VAL A 70 -6.96 -3.22 17.61
N ILE A 71 -6.49 -1.99 17.41
CA ILE A 71 -5.08 -1.67 17.16
C ILE A 71 -4.47 -1.15 18.47
N GLY A 72 -3.44 -1.82 18.97
CA GLY A 72 -2.57 -1.26 20.01
C GLY A 72 -1.25 -0.79 19.41
N ILE A 73 -0.73 0.34 19.89
CA ILE A 73 0.61 0.81 19.52
C ILE A 73 1.50 0.94 20.75
N SER A 74 2.74 0.50 20.62
CA SER A 74 3.76 0.66 21.66
C SER A 74 5.14 1.06 21.12
N ASN A 75 5.38 0.94 19.81
CA ASN A 75 6.62 1.32 19.13
C ASN A 75 6.36 1.54 17.62
N GLY A 76 5.70 2.64 17.28
CA GLY A 76 5.24 2.89 15.91
C GLY A 76 3.90 2.23 15.60
N ILE A 77 3.34 2.60 14.46
CA ILE A 77 2.16 1.94 13.89
C ILE A 77 2.69 0.91 12.92
N ASN A 78 2.44 -0.38 13.15
CA ASN A 78 2.64 -1.41 12.13
C ASN A 78 1.37 -2.27 12.05
N VAL A 79 0.43 -1.83 11.22
CA VAL A 79 -0.92 -2.44 11.17
C VAL A 79 -0.99 -3.35 9.97
N LYS A 80 -1.37 -4.62 10.20
CA LYS A 80 -1.86 -5.50 9.13
C LYS A 80 -3.27 -5.05 8.76
N VAL A 81 -3.39 -4.22 7.74
CA VAL A 81 -4.67 -3.58 7.40
C VAL A 81 -5.55 -4.50 6.55
N LEU A 82 -4.95 -5.29 5.66
CA LEU A 82 -5.67 -6.25 4.83
C LEU A 82 -4.96 -7.60 4.91
N SER A 83 -5.72 -8.66 5.20
CA SER A 83 -5.21 -10.03 5.28
C SER A 83 -5.78 -10.90 4.17
N ASN A 84 -4.96 -11.85 3.70
CA ASN A 84 -5.36 -12.84 2.69
C ASN A 84 -6.12 -12.22 1.50
N ILE A 85 -5.49 -11.22 0.85
CA ILE A 85 -6.15 -10.39 -0.18
C ILE A 85 -6.61 -11.23 -1.37
N LYS A 86 -6.00 -12.39 -1.63
CA LYS A 86 -6.45 -13.31 -2.68
C LYS A 86 -7.89 -13.79 -2.46
N VAL A 87 -8.23 -14.13 -1.22
CA VAL A 87 -9.59 -14.56 -0.85
C VAL A 87 -10.53 -13.37 -0.76
N MET A 88 -10.04 -12.25 -0.22
CA MET A 88 -10.85 -11.05 -0.03
C MET A 88 -11.24 -10.38 -1.37
N PHE A 89 -10.30 -10.30 -2.31
CA PHE A 89 -10.45 -9.57 -3.57
C PHE A 89 -10.18 -10.49 -4.77
N PHE A 90 -11.29 -10.96 -5.35
CA PHE A 90 -11.35 -12.07 -6.28
C PHE A 90 -12.32 -11.78 -7.45
N ASP A 91 -11.98 -12.30 -8.63
CA ASP A 91 -12.85 -12.36 -9.81
C ASP A 91 -13.16 -13.85 -10.10
N PRO A 92 -14.44 -14.25 -10.25
CA PRO A 92 -14.81 -15.65 -10.50
C PRO A 92 -14.24 -16.24 -11.79
N ASN A 93 -13.91 -15.40 -12.77
CA ASN A 93 -13.46 -15.84 -14.08
C ASN A 93 -11.94 -15.78 -14.24
N PHE A 94 -11.25 -15.02 -13.38
CA PHE A 94 -9.85 -14.68 -13.58
C PHE A 94 -9.04 -14.73 -12.28
N SER A 95 -7.80 -15.22 -12.37
CA SER A 95 -6.90 -15.22 -11.21
C SER A 95 -6.50 -13.81 -10.80
N GLN A 96 -6.41 -12.88 -11.76
CA GLN A 96 -6.13 -11.46 -11.53
C GLN A 96 -7.40 -10.64 -11.45
N VAL A 97 -7.31 -9.51 -10.76
CA VAL A 97 -8.42 -8.59 -10.56
C VAL A 97 -8.02 -7.19 -11.02
N ASN A 98 -8.82 -6.62 -11.92
CA ASN A 98 -8.67 -5.28 -12.49
C ASN A 98 -7.38 -4.97 -13.27
N THR A 99 -6.52 -5.95 -13.53
CA THR A 99 -5.32 -5.76 -14.36
C THR A 99 -5.48 -6.33 -15.77
N LEU A 100 -6.35 -7.32 -15.99
CA LEU A 100 -6.56 -7.90 -17.32
C LEU A 100 -7.27 -6.92 -18.26
N TRP A 101 -6.78 -6.82 -19.49
CA TRP A 101 -7.29 -5.88 -20.50
C TRP A 101 -8.77 -6.10 -20.86
N ASN A 102 -9.22 -7.36 -20.82
CA ASN A 102 -10.57 -7.77 -21.20
C ASN A 102 -11.51 -8.02 -20.00
N SER A 103 -11.05 -7.91 -18.74
CA SER A 103 -11.93 -8.14 -17.59
C SER A 103 -12.87 -6.96 -17.35
N ASN A 104 -13.95 -7.22 -16.63
CA ASN A 104 -14.77 -6.17 -16.03
C ASN A 104 -14.09 -5.62 -14.78
N PHE A 105 -14.53 -4.45 -14.34
CA PHE A 105 -14.09 -3.88 -13.08
C PHE A 105 -14.77 -4.61 -11.92
N VAL A 106 -13.96 -5.12 -10.99
CA VAL A 106 -14.39 -5.69 -9.72
C VAL A 106 -14.09 -4.69 -8.60
N PRO A 107 -15.08 -4.25 -7.83
CA PRO A 107 -14.87 -3.37 -6.69
C PRO A 107 -14.08 -4.05 -5.58
N GLY A 108 -13.05 -3.37 -5.05
CA GLY A 108 -12.31 -3.86 -3.90
C GLY A 108 -12.87 -3.36 -2.58
N GLN A 109 -12.39 -3.97 -1.49
CA GLN A 109 -12.73 -3.59 -0.13
C GLN A 109 -12.19 -2.21 0.21
N ARG A 110 -12.93 -1.50 1.08
CA ARG A 110 -12.48 -0.29 1.75
C ARG A 110 -12.00 -0.64 3.15
N PHE A 111 -10.99 0.07 3.63
CA PHE A 111 -10.64 0.06 5.05
C PHE A 111 -10.60 1.47 5.63
N LYS A 112 -10.76 1.54 6.95
CA LYS A 112 -10.51 2.73 7.77
C LYS A 112 -9.84 2.32 9.07
N PHE A 113 -8.87 3.09 9.54
CA PHE A 113 -8.41 3.00 10.91
C PHE A 113 -8.36 4.38 11.55
N ASN A 114 -8.56 4.42 12.86
CA ASN A 114 -8.37 5.59 13.70
C ASN A 114 -7.62 5.14 14.95
N ILE A 115 -6.51 5.80 15.26
CA ILE A 115 -5.68 5.54 16.44
C ILE A 115 -5.61 6.83 17.24
N ALA A 116 -5.99 6.76 18.52
CA ALA A 116 -5.77 7.83 19.48
C ALA A 116 -4.47 7.56 20.24
N LEU A 117 -3.56 8.54 20.24
CA LEU A 117 -2.35 8.50 21.05
C LEU A 117 -2.68 8.81 22.50
N ASP A 118 -2.04 8.14 23.46
CA ASP A 118 -2.25 8.42 24.88
C ASP A 118 -1.82 9.85 25.21
N ASN A 119 -0.68 10.26 24.65
CA ASN A 119 -0.14 11.62 24.72
C ASN A 119 0.03 12.21 23.33
N SER A 120 -0.34 13.48 23.15
CA SER A 120 -0.12 14.17 21.88
C SER A 120 1.37 14.40 21.63
N ILE A 121 1.79 14.30 20.38
CA ILE A 121 3.19 14.47 19.97
C ILE A 121 3.35 15.54 18.89
N PRO A 122 4.49 16.25 18.82
CA PRO A 122 4.76 17.17 17.72
C PRO A 122 4.72 16.43 16.36
N ILE A 123 4.15 17.04 15.33
CA ILE A 123 4.12 16.45 13.98
C ILE A 123 5.53 16.14 13.47
N SER A 124 6.52 16.96 13.84
CA SER A 124 7.93 16.78 13.49
C SER A 124 8.59 15.54 14.12
N SER A 125 7.94 14.93 15.12
CA SER A 125 8.39 13.67 15.72
C SER A 125 7.91 12.43 14.97
N ILE A 126 6.93 12.59 14.07
CA ILE A 126 6.44 11.51 13.21
C ILE A 126 7.35 11.43 11.97
N GLY A 127 7.67 10.22 11.53
CA GLY A 127 8.43 10.03 10.30
C GLY A 127 7.79 10.76 9.10
N SER A 128 8.60 11.28 8.18
CA SER A 128 8.07 11.99 7.01
C SER A 128 7.40 11.03 6.02
N ALA A 129 6.33 11.50 5.37
CA ALA A 129 5.75 10.81 4.22
C ALA A 129 6.76 10.78 3.03
N PRO A 130 6.68 9.76 2.14
CA PRO A 130 5.77 8.63 2.19
C PRO A 130 6.10 7.65 3.33
N PHE A 131 5.04 7.27 4.06
CA PHE A 131 5.09 6.15 5.01
C PHE A 131 5.40 4.84 4.28
N ASP A 132 5.56 3.75 5.02
CA ASP A 132 5.97 2.47 4.47
C ASP A 132 4.78 1.49 4.38
N PRO A 133 3.98 1.51 3.31
CA PRO A 133 3.13 0.39 2.99
C PRO A 133 3.98 -0.75 2.43
N TYR A 134 3.72 -1.96 2.89
CA TYR A 134 4.45 -3.13 2.43
C TYR A 134 3.53 -4.34 2.32
N LEU A 135 3.98 -5.33 1.55
CA LEU A 135 3.30 -6.61 1.44
C LEU A 135 4.05 -7.66 2.26
N PHE A 136 3.30 -8.56 2.88
CA PHE A 136 3.85 -9.85 3.30
C PHE A 136 3.23 -10.94 2.44
N ASP A 137 4.07 -11.68 1.74
CA ASP A 137 3.65 -12.84 0.95
C ASP A 137 3.64 -14.08 1.84
N GLN A 138 2.45 -14.53 2.21
CA GLN A 138 2.27 -15.71 3.05
C GLN A 138 2.76 -16.99 2.35
N THR A 139 2.75 -17.01 1.01
CA THR A 139 3.19 -18.17 0.22
C THR A 139 4.71 -18.31 0.26
N SER A 140 5.45 -17.21 0.12
CA SER A 140 6.91 -17.24 0.09
C SER A 140 7.59 -16.89 1.42
N GLY A 141 6.87 -16.26 2.36
CA GLY A 141 7.38 -15.75 3.62
C GLY A 141 8.20 -14.46 3.50
N TYR A 142 8.22 -13.80 2.34
CA TYR A 142 8.96 -12.55 2.13
C TYR A 142 8.09 -11.31 2.36
N GLU A 143 8.76 -10.23 2.75
CA GLU A 143 8.21 -8.89 2.80
C GLU A 143 8.63 -8.14 1.54
N ILE A 144 7.79 -7.22 1.06
CA ILE A 144 8.05 -6.36 -0.10
C ILE A 144 7.74 -4.92 0.31
N HIS A 145 8.79 -4.13 0.55
CA HIS A 145 8.70 -2.73 0.96
C HIS A 145 9.08 -1.77 -0.17
N LEU A 146 8.90 -0.47 0.09
CA LEU A 146 9.49 0.58 -0.73
C LEU A 146 11.03 0.54 -0.68
N PRO A 147 11.73 0.97 -1.74
CA PRO A 147 13.18 1.13 -1.70
C PRO A 147 13.67 2.01 -0.53
N GLY A 148 14.74 1.59 0.14
CA GLY A 148 15.33 2.30 1.28
C GLY A 148 14.64 2.03 2.62
N LYS A 149 13.59 1.22 2.65
CA LYS A 149 12.96 0.74 3.90
C LYS A 149 13.62 -0.54 4.41
N THR A 150 13.21 -0.98 5.59
CA THR A 150 13.72 -2.18 6.26
C THR A 150 12.57 -3.14 6.54
N ALA A 151 12.83 -4.43 6.39
CA ALA A 151 11.89 -5.48 6.79
C ALA A 151 11.54 -5.38 8.29
N LEU A 152 10.28 -5.62 8.65
CA LEU A 152 9.76 -5.37 10.00
C LEU A 152 9.31 -6.65 10.71
N LEU A 153 8.82 -7.64 9.97
CA LEU A 153 8.34 -8.88 10.54
C LEU A 153 9.51 -9.80 10.88
N THR A 154 9.80 -9.94 12.17
CA THR A 154 10.95 -10.74 12.68
C THR A 154 10.97 -12.18 12.20
N HIS A 155 9.80 -12.75 11.90
CA HIS A 155 9.62 -14.11 11.40
C HIS A 155 9.71 -14.22 9.86
N SER A 156 9.80 -13.11 9.13
CA SER A 156 9.85 -13.16 7.67
C SER A 156 11.19 -13.71 7.18
N LEU A 157 11.17 -14.36 6.02
CA LEU A 157 12.39 -14.78 5.33
C LEU A 157 13.25 -13.57 4.91
N THR A 158 12.67 -12.37 4.81
CA THR A 158 13.42 -11.15 4.47
C THR A 158 14.37 -10.79 5.61
N VAL A 159 13.87 -10.80 6.84
CA VAL A 159 14.69 -10.59 8.05
C VAL A 159 15.66 -11.76 8.25
N VAL A 160 15.17 -13.00 8.24
CA VAL A 160 15.99 -14.20 8.51
C VAL A 160 17.13 -14.35 7.51
N ARG A 161 16.89 -14.06 6.23
CA ARG A 161 17.90 -14.13 5.16
C ARG A 161 18.64 -12.81 4.94
N LYS A 162 18.44 -11.82 5.81
CA LYS A 162 19.12 -10.52 5.79
C LYS A 162 19.03 -9.83 4.42
N LYS A 163 17.86 -9.88 3.80
CA LYS A 163 17.59 -9.18 2.54
C LYS A 163 17.32 -7.71 2.86
N THR A 164 18.16 -6.83 2.32
CA THR A 164 18.14 -5.39 2.63
C THR A 164 17.78 -4.50 1.43
N SER A 165 17.67 -5.08 0.23
CA SER A 165 17.31 -4.36 -0.99
C SER A 165 15.90 -4.73 -1.43
N PHE A 166 15.07 -3.71 -1.66
CA PHE A 166 13.74 -3.83 -2.28
C PHE A 166 13.74 -3.34 -3.74
N LYS A 167 14.87 -3.62 -4.41
CA LYS A 167 15.07 -3.45 -5.84
C LYS A 167 15.73 -4.70 -6.42
N ASP A 168 15.52 -4.94 -7.71
CA ASP A 168 16.28 -5.95 -8.45
C ASP A 168 17.71 -5.48 -8.79
N SER A 169 18.46 -6.34 -9.48
CA SER A 169 19.83 -6.06 -9.92
C SER A 169 19.95 -4.94 -10.95
N ASN A 170 18.85 -4.54 -11.58
CA ASN A 170 18.76 -3.49 -12.58
C ASN A 170 18.15 -2.20 -11.99
N ASN A 171 18.10 -2.08 -10.65
CA ASN A 171 17.52 -0.96 -9.90
C ASN A 171 16.01 -0.78 -10.03
N PHE A 172 15.27 -1.74 -10.59
CA PHE A 172 13.81 -1.66 -10.62
C PHE A 172 13.25 -1.86 -9.21
N PRO A 173 12.41 -0.93 -8.72
CA PRO A 173 11.80 -1.07 -7.40
C PRO A 173 10.69 -2.12 -7.41
N PHE A 174 10.57 -2.88 -6.32
CA PHE A 174 9.47 -3.83 -6.16
C PHE A 174 8.14 -3.15 -5.78
N ALA A 175 8.19 -1.95 -5.20
CA ALA A 175 7.03 -1.15 -4.82
C ALA A 175 7.28 0.35 -5.06
N MET A 176 6.22 1.09 -5.33
CA MET A 176 6.24 2.54 -5.56
C MET A 176 5.01 3.21 -4.94
N ILE A 177 5.16 4.48 -4.56
CA ILE A 177 4.04 5.38 -4.26
C ILE A 177 3.83 6.29 -5.46
N LEU A 178 2.61 6.36 -5.95
CA LEU A 178 2.25 7.12 -7.14
C LEU A 178 1.03 8.02 -6.82
N PRO A 179 0.90 9.16 -7.53
CA PRO A 179 -0.27 10.02 -7.39
C PRO A 179 -1.58 9.28 -7.69
N ASN A 180 -2.69 9.80 -7.14
CA ASN A 180 -3.99 9.13 -7.18
C ASN A 180 -4.63 9.03 -8.58
N ASP A 181 -4.11 9.78 -9.54
CA ASP A 181 -4.54 9.81 -10.94
C ASP A 181 -3.73 8.87 -11.84
N TRP A 182 -2.69 8.23 -11.29
CA TRP A 182 -1.90 7.23 -12.01
C TRP A 182 -2.74 6.00 -12.35
N VAL A 183 -2.54 5.47 -13.57
CA VAL A 183 -3.24 4.29 -14.07
C VAL A 183 -2.27 3.11 -14.17
N TRP A 184 -2.59 2.00 -13.54
CA TRP A 184 -1.71 0.82 -13.57
C TRP A 184 -1.67 0.14 -14.95
N PRO A 185 -0.54 -0.50 -15.32
CA PRO A 185 -0.44 -1.30 -16.54
C PRO A 185 -1.46 -2.43 -16.61
N ASN A 186 -1.77 -2.85 -17.84
CA ASN A 186 -2.43 -4.14 -18.07
C ASN A 186 -1.53 -5.30 -17.59
N GLU A 187 -2.15 -6.40 -17.19
CA GLU A 187 -1.46 -7.63 -16.80
C GLU A 187 -0.52 -8.08 -17.92
N TYR A 188 0.68 -8.57 -17.55
CA TYR A 188 1.75 -8.98 -18.46
C TYR A 188 2.34 -7.87 -19.35
N VAL A 189 1.90 -6.61 -19.22
CA VAL A 189 2.55 -5.47 -19.88
C VAL A 189 3.67 -4.95 -18.99
N ASN A 190 4.90 -4.99 -19.51
CA ASN A 190 6.06 -4.44 -18.81
C ASN A 190 5.85 -2.94 -18.52
N MET A 191 6.26 -2.47 -17.34
CA MET A 191 6.17 -1.06 -16.94
C MET A 191 6.82 -0.13 -17.98
N THR A 192 7.96 -0.49 -18.57
CA THR A 192 8.63 0.32 -19.60
C THR A 192 7.93 0.31 -20.95
N LYS A 193 7.00 -0.63 -21.19
CA LYS A 193 6.10 -0.58 -22.35
C LYS A 193 4.89 0.29 -22.05
N ALA A 194 4.32 0.18 -20.85
CA ALA A 194 3.19 1.01 -20.43
C ALA A 194 3.57 2.48 -20.23
N TYR A 195 4.79 2.73 -19.74
CA TYR A 195 5.36 4.04 -19.46
C TYR A 195 6.80 4.09 -19.98
N PRO A 196 7.03 4.44 -21.26
CA PRO A 196 8.35 4.40 -21.89
C PRO A 196 9.42 5.21 -21.16
N GLN A 197 9.08 6.38 -20.61
CA GLN A 197 10.02 7.24 -19.88
C GLN A 197 10.47 6.66 -18.53
N PHE A 198 9.84 5.57 -18.05
CA PHE A 198 10.20 4.96 -16.79
C PHE A 198 11.63 4.38 -16.80
N ILE A 199 12.12 3.89 -17.94
CA ILE A 199 13.48 3.34 -18.02
C ILE A 199 14.55 4.41 -17.78
N ASP A 200 14.37 5.60 -18.36
CA ASP A 200 15.30 6.72 -18.21
C ASP A 200 15.24 7.29 -16.78
N TYR A 201 14.05 7.31 -16.19
CA TYR A 201 13.88 7.61 -14.76
C TYR A 201 14.70 6.66 -13.88
N ILE A 202 14.58 5.34 -14.08
CA ILE A 202 15.35 4.34 -13.31
C ILE A 202 16.86 4.47 -13.56
N ASN A 203 17.29 4.57 -14.82
CA ASN A 203 18.71 4.64 -15.19
C ASN A 203 19.41 5.90 -14.68
N SER A 204 18.67 7.01 -14.54
CA SER A 204 19.19 8.26 -13.95
C SER A 204 19.30 8.22 -12.43
N GLY A 205 18.95 7.09 -11.79
CA GLY A 205 18.84 7.03 -10.33
C GLY A 205 17.70 7.91 -9.80
N ASN A 206 16.56 7.94 -10.53
CA ASN A 206 15.36 8.70 -10.20
C ASN A 206 15.49 10.23 -10.32
N GLN A 207 16.42 10.74 -11.14
CA GLN A 207 16.71 12.17 -11.23
C GLN A 207 16.00 12.86 -12.41
N THR A 208 15.89 12.18 -13.55
CA THR A 208 15.24 12.71 -14.77
C THR A 208 13.86 12.07 -14.99
N HIS A 209 13.00 12.70 -15.79
CA HIS A 209 11.64 12.20 -16.09
C HIS A 209 10.81 11.93 -14.82
N GLN A 210 10.88 12.81 -13.83
CA GLN A 210 10.17 12.63 -12.55
C GLN A 210 8.65 12.55 -12.70
N ASP A 211 8.11 12.97 -13.84
CA ASP A 211 6.70 12.94 -14.22
C ASP A 211 6.38 11.83 -15.24
N TRP A 212 7.27 10.83 -15.42
CA TRP A 212 7.08 9.69 -16.33
C TRP A 212 5.70 9.04 -16.20
N TYR A 213 5.17 8.99 -14.98
CA TYR A 213 3.88 8.38 -14.62
C TYR A 213 2.67 9.09 -15.25
N LYS A 214 2.86 10.29 -15.82
CA LYS A 214 1.82 11.01 -16.56
C LYS A 214 1.74 10.59 -18.04
N PHE A 215 2.77 9.91 -18.55
CA PHE A 215 2.94 9.61 -19.98
C PHE A 215 2.74 8.13 -20.27
N GLY A 216 1.60 7.59 -19.86
CA GLY A 216 1.22 6.21 -20.15
C GLY A 216 0.70 6.03 -21.57
N VAL A 217 1.07 4.94 -22.24
CA VAL A 217 0.50 4.58 -23.55
C VAL A 217 -0.83 3.87 -23.35
N SER A 218 -1.87 4.31 -24.06
CA SER A 218 -3.24 3.84 -23.88
C SER A 218 -3.42 2.33 -24.05
N THR A 219 -2.63 1.70 -24.92
CA THR A 219 -2.63 0.24 -25.15
C THR A 219 -1.94 -0.55 -24.03
N GLY A 220 -1.08 0.10 -23.25
CA GLY A 220 -0.30 -0.53 -22.18
C GLY A 220 -0.94 -0.38 -20.79
N ILE A 221 -1.78 0.64 -20.59
CA ILE A 221 -2.47 0.91 -19.33
C ILE A 221 -3.88 0.31 -19.31
N THR A 222 -4.37 0.01 -18.10
CA THR A 222 -5.70 -0.58 -17.95
C THR A 222 -6.84 0.37 -18.26
N LYS A 223 -7.90 -0.14 -18.89
CA LYS A 223 -9.18 0.58 -19.03
C LYS A 223 -9.88 0.83 -17.67
N ASN A 224 -9.49 0.10 -16.63
CA ASN A 224 -10.13 0.14 -15.32
C ASN A 224 -9.65 1.32 -14.45
N GLY A 225 -8.57 2.03 -14.82
CA GLY A 225 -7.96 3.06 -13.97
C GLY A 225 -8.84 4.29 -13.74
N GLY A 226 -9.80 4.55 -14.63
CA GLY A 226 -10.78 5.61 -14.48
C GLY A 226 -12.04 5.20 -13.69
N LYS A 227 -12.16 3.92 -13.29
CA LYS A 227 -13.35 3.40 -12.59
C LYS A 227 -13.30 3.61 -11.08
N TRP A 228 -12.20 4.16 -10.57
CA TRP A 228 -12.05 4.53 -9.17
C TRP A 228 -11.50 5.96 -9.04
N ARG A 229 -12.06 6.68 -8.09
CA ARG A 229 -11.61 7.96 -7.55
C ARG A 229 -11.94 7.97 -6.05
N TRP A 230 -11.25 8.83 -5.31
CA TRP A 230 -11.51 9.06 -3.89
C TRP A 230 -12.92 9.57 -3.60
#